data_AF-A0A924ER86-F1
#
_entry.id   AF-A0A924ER86-F1
#
_cell.length_a   1.000
_cell.length_b   1.000
_cell.length_c   1.000
_cell.angle_alpha   90.00
_cell.angle_beta   90.00
_cell.angle_gamma   90.00
#
_symmetry.space_group_name_H-M   'P 1'
#
loop_
_entity.id
_entity.type
_entity.pdbx_description
1 polymer ?
#
loop_
_entity_poly.entity_id
_entity_poly.type
_entity_poly.pdbx_seq_one_letter_code
_entity_poly.pdbx_strand_id
1 'polypeptide(L)' 'LKEKNIEIIEMIPPALNTDLGGIGLHDDQPPVSAFVDSVFEQMKAGKTQLTFGFSELMANATPEVIAETFKRMNP' A
#
# COMPACT_ATOMS: atom_id res chain seq x y z
N LEU A 1 16.79 15.00 7.57
CA LEU A 1 17.02 14.37 6.24
C LEU A 1 16.78 15.36 5.10
N LYS A 2 15.68 16.13 5.10
CA LYS A 2 15.49 17.23 4.13
C LYS A 2 16.64 18.25 4.07
N GLU A 3 17.19 18.65 5.21
CA GLU A 3 18.37 19.53 5.29
C GLU A 3 19.64 18.92 4.64
N LYS A 4 19.65 17.60 4.44
CA LYS A 4 20.70 16.87 3.71
C LYS A 4 20.30 16.59 2.25
N ASN A 5 19.26 17.25 1.75
CA ASN A 5 18.68 17.03 0.43
C ASN A 5 18.17 15.59 0.20
N ILE A 6 17.65 14.95 1.25
CA ILE A 6 17.05 13.61 1.20
C ILE A 6 15.54 13.74 1.42
N GLU A 7 14.77 13.22 0.47
CA GLU A 7 13.32 13.04 0.57
C GLU A 7 13.00 11.63 1.05
N ILE A 8 12.00 11.51 1.93
CA ILE A 8 11.53 10.24 2.46
C ILE A 8 10.08 10.10 2.00
N ILE A 9 9.81 8.97 1.37
CA ILE A 9 8.47 8.59 0.93
C ILE A 9 8.15 7.25 1.59
N GLU A 10 6.97 7.16 2.21
CA GLU A 10 6.45 5.91 2.75
C GLU A 10 5.56 5.24 1.69
N MET A 11 5.80 3.96 1.42
CA MET A 11 5.03 3.19 0.46
C MET A 11 4.32 2.05 1.19
N ILE A 12 2.99 1.99 1.05
CA ILE A 12 2.13 1.05 1.76
C ILE A 12 1.27 0.30 0.72
N PRO A 13 1.81 -0.76 0.10
CA PRO A 13 1.07 -1.55 -0.88
C PRO A 13 -0.01 -2.43 -0.21
N PRO A 14 -1.08 -2.80 -0.90
CA PRO A 14 -1.95 -3.91 -0.51
C PRO A 14 -1.29 -5.26 -0.90
N ALA A 15 -2.02 -6.37 -0.77
CA ALA A 15 -1.64 -7.60 -1.45
C ALA A 15 -1.60 -7.35 -2.97
N LEU A 16 -0.54 -7.83 -3.63
CA LEU A 16 -0.30 -7.67 -5.06
C LEU A 16 0.12 -9.01 -5.66
N ASN A 17 -0.13 -9.18 -6.95
CA ASN A 17 0.26 -10.36 -7.72
C ASN A 17 1.79 -10.44 -7.81
N THR A 18 2.37 -11.16 -6.87
CA THR A 18 3.80 -11.37 -6.67
C THR A 18 4.02 -12.80 -6.20
N ASP A 19 5.22 -13.33 -6.39
CA ASP A 19 5.60 -14.65 -5.85
C ASP A 19 6.05 -14.58 -4.38
N LEU A 20 5.77 -13.49 -3.66
CA LEU A 20 6.13 -13.37 -2.23
C LEU A 20 5.38 -14.43 -1.42
N GLY A 21 6.12 -15.22 -0.64
CA GLY A 21 5.55 -16.33 0.12
C GLY A 21 5.34 -17.62 -0.68
N GLY A 22 5.48 -17.60 -2.01
CA GLY A 22 5.39 -18.77 -2.89
C GLY A 22 4.76 -18.45 -4.24
N ILE A 23 5.23 -19.14 -5.29
CA ILE A 23 4.70 -18.97 -6.66
C ILE A 23 3.22 -19.36 -6.70
N GLY A 24 2.39 -18.53 -7.35
CA GLY A 24 0.96 -18.79 -7.56
C GLY A 24 0.06 -18.44 -6.37
N LEU A 25 0.61 -18.00 -5.23
CA LEU A 25 -0.19 -17.70 -4.03
C LEU A 25 -1.01 -16.41 -4.13
N HIS A 26 -0.61 -15.50 -5.01
CA HIS A 26 -1.19 -14.16 -5.11
C HIS A 26 -1.65 -13.81 -6.54
N ASP A 27 -1.82 -14.79 -7.43
CA ASP A 27 -2.16 -14.55 -8.84
C ASP A 27 -3.48 -13.79 -9.02
N ASP A 28 -4.42 -13.99 -8.09
CA ASP A 28 -5.73 -13.33 -8.07
C ASP A 28 -5.69 -11.88 -7.55
N GLN A 29 -4.53 -11.39 -7.08
CA GLN A 29 -4.38 -10.03 -6.57
C GLN A 29 -4.15 -9.03 -7.73
N PRO A 30 -4.33 -7.72 -7.49
CA PRO A 30 -4.03 -6.72 -8.50
C PRO A 30 -2.58 -6.81 -9.01
N PRO A 31 -2.34 -6.57 -10.31
CA PRO A 31 -1.00 -6.66 -10.88
C PRO A 31 -0.08 -5.58 -10.31
N VAL A 32 1.21 -5.91 -10.13
CA VAL A 32 2.23 -4.96 -9.67
C VAL A 32 2.32 -3.73 -10.58
N SER A 33 2.12 -3.88 -11.88
CA SER A 33 2.15 -2.76 -12.83
C SER A 33 1.10 -1.69 -12.50
N ALA A 34 -0.12 -2.08 -12.13
CA ALA A 34 -1.17 -1.13 -11.76
C ALA A 34 -0.81 -0.36 -10.48
N PHE A 35 -0.14 -1.02 -9.54
CA PHE A 35 0.39 -0.35 -8.34
C PHE A 35 1.51 0.64 -8.70
N VAL A 36 2.45 0.24 -9.56
CA VAL A 36 3.56 1.10 -10.01
C VAL A 36 3.04 2.34 -10.75
N ASP A 37 2.04 2.19 -11.61
CA ASP A 37 1.41 3.33 -12.30
C ASP A 37 0.81 4.32 -11.29
N SER A 38 0.09 3.81 -10.28
CA SER A 38 -0.47 4.65 -9.20
C SER A 38 0.62 5.35 -8.37
N VAL A 39 1.74 4.67 -8.08
CA VAL A 39 2.89 5.24 -7.38
C VAL A 39 3.43 6.46 -8.12
N PHE A 40 3.64 6.35 -9.44
CA PHE A 40 4.16 7.48 -10.22
C PHE A 40 3.20 8.66 -10.26
N GLU A 41 1.90 8.43 -10.38
CA GLU A 41 0.91 9.52 -10.34
C GLU A 41 0.87 10.22 -8.97
N GLN A 42 0.97 9.46 -7.87
CA GLN A 42 1.03 10.03 -6.53
C GLN A 42 2.33 10.80 -6.26
N MET A 43 3.46 10.31 -6.77
CA MET A 43 4.74 11.04 -6.70
C MET A 43 4.68 12.36 -7.49
N LYS A 44 4.10 12.37 -8.70
CA LYS A 44 3.87 13.61 -9.47
C LYS A 44 2.99 14.61 -8.72
N ALA A 45 2.02 14.10 -7.95
CA ALA A 45 1.17 14.92 -7.09
C ALA A 45 1.87 15.40 -5.80
N GLY A 46 3.14 15.04 -5.59
CA GLY A 46 3.93 15.46 -4.41
C GLY A 46 3.54 14.76 -3.11
N LYS A 47 2.88 13.59 -3.19
CA LYS A 47 2.55 12.82 -1.98
C LYS A 47 3.80 12.19 -1.37
N THR A 48 3.91 12.25 -0.04
CA THR A 48 4.99 11.59 0.72
C THR A 48 4.57 10.26 1.32
N GLN A 49 3.29 9.89 1.20
CA GLN A 49 2.76 8.58 1.53
C GLN A 49 2.01 8.06 0.30
N LEU A 50 2.40 6.88 -0.18
CA LEU A 50 1.89 6.27 -1.39
C LEU A 50 1.15 4.98 -1.02
N THR A 51 -0.14 4.93 -1.33
CA THR A 51 -1.02 3.83 -0.96
C THR A 51 -1.78 3.34 -2.19
N PHE A 52 -2.41 2.16 -2.11
CA PHE A 52 -3.24 1.63 -3.18
C PHE A 52 -4.27 0.64 -2.65
N GLY A 53 -5.45 0.61 -3.26
CA GLY A 53 -6.51 -0.34 -2.93
C GLY A 53 -6.83 -0.38 -1.44
N PHE A 54 -6.81 -1.58 -0.85
CA PHE A 54 -7.13 -1.77 0.56
C PHE A 54 -6.23 -0.97 1.52
N SER A 55 -4.95 -0.77 1.18
CA SER A 55 -4.02 -0.02 2.02
C SER A 55 -4.36 1.47 2.08
N GLU A 56 -4.99 2.03 1.05
CA GLU A 56 -5.49 3.42 1.11
C GLU A 56 -6.64 3.56 2.11
N LEU A 57 -7.57 2.60 2.13
CA LEU A 57 -8.66 2.58 3.11
C LEU A 57 -8.11 2.50 4.54
N MET A 58 -7.12 1.63 4.77
CA MET A 58 -6.53 1.46 6.08
C MET A 58 -5.67 2.66 6.53
N ALA A 59 -4.97 3.32 5.61
CA ALA A 59 -4.19 4.52 5.93
C ALA A 59 -5.07 5.69 6.42
N ASN A 60 -6.36 5.71 6.04
CA ASN A 60 -7.33 6.74 6.42
C ASN A 60 -8.37 6.25 7.45
N ALA A 61 -8.22 5.03 7.97
CA ALA A 61 -9.20 4.42 8.86
C ALA A 61 -9.14 4.98 10.28
N THR A 62 -10.28 5.01 10.97
CA THR A 62 -10.33 5.34 12.40
C THR A 62 -9.87 4.14 13.25
N PRO A 63 -9.49 4.35 14.53
CA PRO A 63 -9.11 3.26 15.42
C PRO A 63 -10.16 2.14 15.53
N GLU A 64 -11.45 2.49 15.50
CA GLU A 64 -12.56 1.53 15.54
C GLU A 64 -12.57 0.66 14.29
N VAL A 65 -12.45 1.27 13.10
CA VAL A 65 -12.39 0.55 11.82
C VAL A 65 -11.17 -0.36 11.77
N ILE A 66 -10.02 0.10 12.28
CA ILE A 66 -8.80 -0.71 12.38
C ILE A 66 -9.03 -1.93 13.28
N ALA A 67 -9.62 -1.73 14.46
CA ALA A 67 -9.88 -2.80 15.41
C ALA A 67 -10.87 -3.84 14.87
N GLU A 68 -11.94 -3.40 14.19
CA GLU A 68 -12.88 -4.31 13.55
C GLU A 68 -12.25 -5.08 12.39
N THR A 69 -11.47 -4.40 11.55
CA THR A 69 -10.76 -5.03 10.43
C THR A 69 -9.79 -6.09 10.93
N PHE A 70 -9.03 -5.79 11.99
CA PHE A 70 -8.13 -6.75 12.62
C PHE A 70 -8.87 -8.02 13.06
N LYS A 71 -10.04 -7.90 13.72
CA LYS A 71 -10.85 -9.06 14.13
C LYS A 71 -11.32 -9.89 12.94
N ARG A 72 -11.70 -9.26 11.82
CA ARG A 72 -12.12 -9.98 10.60
C ARG A 72 -10.98 -10.75 9.95
N MET A 73 -9.75 -10.24 10.04
CA MET A 73 -8.57 -10.87 9.47
C MET A 73 -7.96 -11.95 10.37
N ASN A 74 -8.29 -11.94 11.67
CA ASN A 74 -7.76 -12.87 12.68
C ASN A 74 -8.90 -13.59 13.41
N PRO A 75 -9.60 -14.52 12.71
CA PRO A 75 -10.66 -15.33 13.31
C PRO A 75 -10.15 -16.35 14.34
#